data_AF-A0A183N3J1-F1
#
_entry.id   AF-A0A183N3J1-F1
#
_cell.length_a   1.000
_cell.length_b   1.000
_cell.length_c   1.000
_cell.angle_alpha   90.00
_cell.angle_beta   90.00
_cell.angle_gamma   90.00
#
_symmetry.space_group_name_H-M   'P 1'
#
loop_
_entity.id
_entity.type
_entity.pdbx_description
1 polymer ?
#
loop_
_entity_poly.entity_id
_entity_poly.type
_entity_poly.pdbx_seq_one_letter_code
_entity_poly.pdbx_strand_id
1 'polypeptide(L)'
;MESNWKGIKEIISSTCHEVLGHKKHHHKEWIPIDTLDKIQERRNKKAVINTSRTRAEKAKAQAEYTVVNKQANSIRTDKRKYVEDLVMTAERLQEKET
;
A
#
# COMPACT_ATOMS: atom_id res chain seq x y z
N MET A 1 17.43 -8.30 -33.48
CA MET A 1 17.67 -8.99 -32.18
C MET A 1 16.65 -8.60 -31.11
N GLU A 2 16.25 -7.32 -31.01
CA GLU A 2 15.20 -6.88 -30.06
C GLU A 2 13.86 -7.60 -30.20
N SER A 3 13.46 -7.95 -31.44
CA SER A 3 12.22 -8.70 -31.71
C SER A 3 12.22 -10.09 -31.08
N ASN A 4 13.33 -10.83 -31.17
CA ASN A 4 13.48 -12.15 -30.54
C ASN A 4 13.43 -12.04 -29.01
N TRP A 5 14.11 -11.03 -28.45
CA TRP A 5 14.08 -10.79 -27.01
C TRP A 5 12.68 -10.48 -26.50
N LYS A 6 11.91 -9.68 -27.25
CA LYS A 6 10.51 -9.39 -26.94
C LYS A 6 9.64 -10.65 -26.99
N GLY A 7 9.80 -11.48 -28.03
CA GLY A 7 9.05 -12.74 -28.15
C GLY A 7 9.32 -13.71 -27.00
N ILE A 8 10.59 -13.87 -26.60
CA ILE A 8 10.96 -14.73 -25.45
C ILE A 8 10.31 -14.22 -24.16
N LYS A 9 10.32 -12.90 -23.94
CA LYS A 9 9.70 -12.29 -22.76
C LYS A 9 8.18 -12.49 -22.72
N GLU A 10 7.52 -12.40 -23.88
CA GLU A 10 6.08 -12.60 -24.00
C GLU A 10 5.70 -14.07 -23.76
N ILE A 11 6.45 -15.03 -24.31
CA ILE A 11 6.21 -16.46 -24.10
C ILE A 11 6.34 -16.81 -22.61
N ILE A 12 7.43 -16.40 -21.96
CA ILE A 12 7.65 -16.67 -20.54
C ILE A 12 6.53 -16.04 -19.70
N SER A 13 6.16 -14.79 -19.99
CA SER A 13 5.06 -14.12 -19.31
C SER A 13 3.73 -14.85 -19.51
N SER A 14 3.44 -15.34 -20.71
CA SER A 14 2.21 -16.07 -21.02
C SER A 14 2.13 -17.39 -20.26
N THR A 15 3.21 -18.19 -20.28
CA THR A 15 3.25 -19.46 -19.53
C THR A 15 3.10 -19.22 -18.02
N CYS A 16 3.74 -18.17 -17.48
CA CYS A 16 3.56 -17.83 -16.08
C CYS A 16 2.11 -17.44 -15.75
N HIS A 17 1.44 -16.68 -16.61
CA HIS A 17 0.02 -16.33 -16.41
C HIS A 17 -0.92 -17.53 -16.53
N GLU A 18 -0.64 -18.48 -17.43
CA GLU A 18 -1.44 -19.69 -17.61
C GLU A 18 -1.30 -20.65 -16.40
N VAL A 19 -0.06 -20.85 -15.93
CA VAL A 19 0.23 -21.79 -14.84
C VAL A 19 -0.13 -21.21 -13.47
N LEU A 20 0.21 -19.94 -13.21
CA LEU A 20 0.03 -19.31 -11.89
C LEU A 20 -1.27 -18.52 -11.78
N GLY A 21 -1.95 -18.27 -12.90
CA GLY A 21 -3.09 -17.37 -12.97
C GLY A 21 -2.70 -15.91 -12.76
N HIS A 22 -3.57 -14.98 -13.16
CA HIS A 22 -3.45 -13.61 -12.72
C HIS A 22 -3.87 -13.50 -11.25
N LYS A 23 -2.96 -13.01 -10.40
CA LYS A 23 -3.34 -12.57 -9.06
C LYS A 23 -4.32 -11.42 -9.22
N LYS A 24 -5.60 -11.68 -8.93
CA LYS A 24 -6.62 -10.63 -8.88
C LYS A 24 -6.15 -9.59 -7.86
N HIS A 25 -5.91 -8.37 -8.35
CA HIS A 25 -5.74 -7.21 -7.49
C HIS A 25 -7.10 -6.87 -6.90
N HIS A 26 -7.57 -7.70 -5.97
CA HIS A 26 -8.65 -7.33 -5.09
C HIS A 26 -8.13 -6.13 -4.29
N HIS A 27 -8.69 -4.96 -4.60
CA HIS A 27 -8.56 -3.85 -3.67
C HIS A 27 -9.11 -4.38 -2.35
N LYS A 28 -8.28 -4.39 -1.33
CA LYS A 28 -8.75 -4.77 0.00
C LYS A 28 -9.70 -3.65 0.42
N GLU A 29 -10.98 -3.96 0.60
CA GLU A 29 -12.02 -2.98 0.95
C GLU A 29 -11.66 -2.16 2.18
N TRP A 30 -10.88 -2.75 3.10
CA TRP A 30 -10.40 -2.05 4.28
C TRP A 30 -9.37 -0.95 3.99
N ILE A 31 -8.75 -0.88 2.80
CA ILE A 31 -7.78 0.17 2.44
C ILE A 31 -8.56 1.37 1.91
N PRO A 32 -8.76 2.44 2.71
CA PRO A 32 -9.39 3.66 2.26
C PRO A 32 -8.52 4.36 1.21
N ILE A 33 -9.14 5.10 0.29
CA ILE A 33 -8.42 5.94 -0.69
C ILE A 33 -7.51 6.93 0.05
N ASP A 34 -8.02 7.57 1.10
CA ASP A 34 -7.28 8.48 2.00
C ASP A 34 -5.99 7.86 2.59
N THR A 35 -5.94 6.54 2.72
CA THR A 35 -4.75 5.83 3.23
C THR A 35 -3.68 5.66 2.16
N LEU A 36 -4.08 5.43 0.92
CA LEU A 36 -3.15 5.41 -0.22
C LEU A 36 -2.53 6.79 -0.42
N ASP A 37 -3.32 7.86 -0.28
CA ASP A 37 -2.83 9.24 -0.37
C ASP A 37 -1.78 9.55 0.69
N LYS A 38 -2.03 9.17 1.96
CA LYS A 38 -1.05 9.31 3.06
C LYS A 38 0.25 8.54 2.81
N ILE A 39 0.17 7.35 2.22
CA ILE A 39 1.36 6.56 1.85
C ILE A 39 2.14 7.24 0.73
N GLN A 40 1.44 7.77 -0.26
CA GLN A 40 2.07 8.48 -1.38
C GLN A 40 2.72 9.78 -0.90
N GLU A 41 2.05 10.54 -0.04
CA GLU A 41 2.58 11.76 0.56
C GLU A 41 3.86 11.48 1.36
N ARG A 42 3.86 10.42 2.18
CA ARG A 42 5.07 9.97 2.90
C ARG A 42 6.23 9.69 1.95
N ARG A 43 5.97 9.03 0.81
CA ARG A 43 7.01 8.73 -0.21
C ARG A 43 7.55 10.00 -0.83
N ASN A 44 6.68 10.95 -1.17
CA ASN A 44 7.08 12.24 -1.73
C ASN A 44 7.97 13.02 -0.74
N LYS A 45 7.58 13.10 0.54
CA LYS A 45 8.42 13.74 1.58
C LYS A 45 9.76 13.04 1.77
N LYS A 46 9.80 11.71 1.67
CA LYS A 46 11.07 10.93 1.69
C LYS A 46 11.97 11.30 0.51
N ALA A 47 11.40 11.49 -0.68
CA ALA A 47 12.17 11.90 -1.85
C ALA A 47 12.82 13.28 -1.66
N VAL A 48 12.10 14.24 -1.06
CA VAL A 48 12.65 15.57 -0.73
C VAL A 48 13.84 15.48 0.24
N ILE A 49 13.80 14.58 1.23
CA ILE A 49 14.95 14.33 2.11
C ILE A 49 16.14 13.76 1.31
N ASN A 50 15.89 12.82 0.40
CA ASN A 50 16.94 12.19 -0.37
C ASN A 50 17.60 13.15 -1.39
N THR A 51 16.85 14.12 -1.91
CA THR A 51 17.35 15.12 -2.88
C THR A 51 17.90 16.38 -2.24
N SER A 52 17.72 16.57 -0.92
CA SER A 52 18.23 17.74 -0.19
C SER A 52 19.76 17.88 -0.29
N ARG A 53 20.25 19.09 -0.59
CA ARG A 53 21.68 19.37 -0.80
C ARG A 53 22.36 19.90 0.45
N THR A 54 21.65 20.70 1.25
CA THR A 54 22.19 21.29 2.47
C THR A 54 21.63 20.64 3.73
N ARG A 55 22.38 20.75 4.83
CA ARG A 55 21.99 20.17 6.13
C ARG A 55 20.72 20.82 6.69
N ALA A 56 20.50 22.11 6.43
CA ALA A 56 19.33 22.86 6.85
C ALA A 56 18.06 22.41 6.10
N GLU A 57 18.12 22.28 4.77
CA GLU A 57 17.02 21.74 3.96
C GLU A 57 16.66 20.32 4.40
N LYS A 58 17.67 19.48 4.64
CA LYS A 58 17.45 18.11 5.11
C LYS A 58 16.75 18.09 6.47
N ALA A 59 17.14 18.95 7.40
CA ALA A 59 16.51 19.05 8.72
C ALA A 59 15.04 19.48 8.62
N LYS A 60 14.72 20.45 7.76
CA LYS A 60 13.35 20.91 7.53
C LYS A 60 12.48 19.81 6.89
N ALA A 61 12.99 19.16 5.84
CA ALA A 61 12.31 18.04 5.20
C ALA A 61 12.11 16.84 6.14
N GLN A 62 13.07 16.60 7.04
CA GLN A 62 12.98 15.56 8.06
C GLN A 62 11.88 15.85 9.08
N ALA A 63 11.69 17.11 9.48
CA ALA A 63 10.59 17.51 10.37
C ALA A 63 9.23 17.22 9.72
N GLU A 64 9.03 17.61 8.46
CA GLU A 64 7.80 17.35 7.71
C GLU A 64 7.53 15.84 7.53
N TYR A 65 8.55 15.06 7.15
CA TYR A 65 8.43 13.62 7.02
C TYR A 65 8.02 12.95 8.35
N THR A 66 8.51 13.46 9.48
CA THR A 66 8.23 12.85 10.79
C THR A 66 6.74 12.96 11.14
N VAL A 67 6.09 14.08 10.79
CA VAL A 67 4.64 14.27 10.98
C VAL A 67 3.85 13.29 10.12
N VAL A 68 4.12 13.26 8.81
CA VAL A 68 3.40 12.39 7.86
C VAL A 68 3.66 10.90 8.16
N ASN A 69 4.87 10.55 8.58
CA ASN A 69 5.23 9.16 8.92
C ASN A 69 4.49 8.65 10.18
N LYS A 70 4.20 9.52 11.16
CA LYS A 70 3.36 9.14 12.31
C LYS A 70 1.95 8.77 11.87
N GLN A 71 1.36 9.55 10.97
CA GLN A 71 0.01 9.28 10.45
C GLN A 71 -0.02 8.04 9.55
N ALA A 72 1.02 7.81 8.75
CA ALA A 72 1.13 6.57 7.97
C ALA A 72 1.30 5.31 8.86
N ASN A 73 1.85 5.45 10.07
CA ASN A 73 1.97 4.33 11.00
C ASN A 73 0.63 3.95 11.65
N SER A 74 -0.31 4.89 11.81
CA SER A 74 -1.63 4.59 12.39
C SER A 74 -2.49 3.71 11.48
N ILE A 75 -2.20 3.67 10.18
CA ILE A 75 -2.85 2.80 9.18
C ILE A 75 -2.87 1.33 9.64
N ARG A 76 -1.80 0.87 10.30
CA ARG A 76 -1.74 -0.51 10.80
C ARG A 76 -2.75 -0.76 11.92
N THR A 77 -3.01 0.26 12.73
CA THR A 77 -4.00 0.23 13.81
C THR A 77 -5.41 0.32 13.24
N ASP A 78 -5.64 1.18 12.25
CA ASP A 78 -6.93 1.33 11.57
C ASP A 78 -7.38 0.01 10.92
N LYS A 79 -6.44 -0.73 10.33
CA LYS A 79 -6.68 -2.10 9.84
C LYS A 79 -7.15 -3.06 10.92
N ARG A 80 -6.55 -3.02 12.12
CA ARG A 80 -6.90 -3.93 13.22
C ARG A 80 -8.33 -3.63 13.70
N LYS A 81 -8.66 -2.35 13.90
CA LYS A 81 -10.01 -1.90 14.25
C LYS A 81 -11.05 -2.36 13.24
N TYR A 82 -10.79 -2.20 11.94
CA TYR A 82 -11.70 -2.66 10.89
C TYR A 82 -11.98 -4.17 10.97
N VAL A 83 -10.95 -4.98 11.25
CA VAL A 83 -11.12 -6.43 11.43
C VAL A 83 -11.93 -6.75 12.68
N GLU A 84 -11.66 -6.05 13.80
CA GLU A 84 -12.41 -6.21 15.05
C GLU A 84 -13.90 -5.84 14.88
N ASP A 85 -14.21 -4.73 14.20
CA ASP A 85 -15.59 -4.31 13.92
C ASP A 85 -16.36 -5.32 13.06
N LEU A 86 -15.69 -5.94 12.07
CA LEU A 86 -16.27 -7.01 11.26
C LEU A 86 -16.59 -8.24 12.09
N VAL A 87 -15.65 -8.65 12.96
CA VAL A 87 -15.84 -9.81 13.85
C VAL A 87 -17.01 -9.56 14.80
N MET A 88 -17.04 -8.40 15.46
CA MET A 88 -18.15 -8.01 16.35
C MET A 88 -19.50 -7.98 15.63
N THR A 89 -19.52 -7.52 14.37
CA THR A 89 -20.77 -7.49 13.58
C THR A 89 -21.24 -8.90 13.25
N ALA A 90 -20.33 -9.81 12.93
CA ALA A 90 -20.65 -11.21 12.66
C ALA A 90 -21.20 -11.92 13.91
N GLU A 91 -20.59 -11.70 15.08
CA GLU A 91 -21.04 -12.28 16.36
C GLU A 91 -22.47 -11.84 16.71
N ARG A 92 -22.79 -10.54 16.60
CA ARG A 92 -24.16 -10.05 16.84
C ARG A 92 -25.19 -10.59 15.84
N LEU A 93 -24.78 -10.89 14.61
CA LEU A 93 -25.69 -11.46 13.62
C LEU A 93 -26.02 -12.91 13.99
N GLN A 94 -25.02 -13.67 14.45
CA GLN A 94 -25.24 -15.03 14.94
C GLN A 94 -26.12 -15.07 16.19
N GLU A 95 -25.95 -14.13 17.12
CA GLU A 95 -26.74 -14.04 18.36
C GLU A 95 -28.20 -13.60 18.12
N LYS A 96 -28.47 -12.89 17.01
CA LYS A 96 -29.84 -12.52 16.60
C LYS A 96 -30.55 -13.61 15.79
N GLU A 97 -29.81 -14.58 15.27
CA GLU A 97 -30.34 -15.72 14.53
C GLU A 97 -30.69 -16.90 15.45
N THR A 98 -30.33 -16.85 16.73
CA THR A 98 -30.71 -17.78 17.81
C THR A 98 -31.86 -17.27 18.66
#